data_AF-A0A946VRH9-F1
#
_entry.id   AF-A0A946VRH9-F1
#
_cell.length_a   1.000
_cell.length_b   1.000
_cell.length_c   1.000
_cell.angle_alpha   90.00
_cell.angle_beta   90.00
_cell.angle_gamma   90.00
#
_symmetry.space_group_name_H-M   'P 1'
#
loop_
_entity.id
_entity.type
_entity.pdbx_description
1 polymer ?
#
loop_
_entity_poly.entity_id
_entity_poly.type
_entity_poly.pdbx_seq_one_letter_code
_entity_poly.pdbx_strand_id
1 'polypeptide(L)'
;YKATGGNEDIAKSLLANRVNDNLRNEIGKRTLHEVVAGERDMMMSNLTSILDEAARGQLGVEIIDVRVKRIDFPQEVRSAVFDRMRADREKEARQYRSEGLELAEKIRADADREKVVIEAEAYREAEQTRGEGDAKGAAIYAAAYNKDSEFYAFIRRLKAYQASFSSKNDILLVDPDSDFFRYLNNIDGK
;
A
#
# COMPACT_ATOMS: atom_id res chain seq x y z
N TYR A 1 41.55 44.57 44.84
CA TYR A 1 40.46 43.70 44.36
C TYR A 1 41.05 42.46 43.70
N LYS A 2 41.36 41.42 44.48
CA LYS A 2 41.69 40.08 43.99
C LYS A 2 40.70 39.13 44.66
N ALA A 3 39.69 38.67 43.92
CA ALA A 3 38.57 37.89 44.46
C ALA A 3 38.97 36.44 44.84
N THR A 4 40.20 36.04 44.55
CA THR A 4 40.82 34.84 45.09
C THR A 4 42.24 35.24 45.50
N GLY A 5 42.73 34.77 46.64
CA GLY A 5 44.05 35.13 47.17
C GLY A 5 45.24 34.61 46.35
N GLY A 6 45.12 34.47 45.03
CA GLY A 6 46.14 33.92 44.14
C GLY A 6 46.28 32.39 44.22
N ASN A 7 45.34 31.69 44.86
CA ASN A 7 45.38 30.25 45.02
C ASN A 7 44.66 29.55 43.84
N GLU A 8 45.45 29.08 42.89
CA GLU A 8 45.02 28.42 41.65
C GLU A 8 44.20 27.14 41.92
N ASP A 9 44.52 26.41 42.99
CA ASP A 9 43.83 25.15 43.34
C ASP A 9 42.38 25.37 43.78
N ILE A 10 42.12 26.48 44.48
CA ILE A 10 40.77 26.86 44.91
C ILE A 10 39.95 27.30 43.70
N ALA A 11 40.53 28.11 42.81
CA ALA A 11 39.87 28.55 41.59
C ALA A 11 39.51 27.36 40.69
N LYS A 12 40.44 26.40 40.53
CA LYS A 12 40.22 25.17 39.76
C LYS A 12 39.11 24.30 40.34
N SER A 13 39.06 24.15 41.66
CA SER A 13 38.03 23.34 42.33
C SER A 13 36.65 23.98 42.23
N LEU A 14 36.54 25.30 42.39
CA LEU A 14 35.28 26.04 42.24
C LEU A 14 34.76 26.00 40.80
N LEU A 15 35.66 26.17 39.82
CA LEU A 15 35.31 26.03 38.40
C LEU A 15 34.85 24.61 38.09
N ALA A 16 35.58 23.58 38.55
CA ALA A 16 35.23 22.19 38.30
C ALA A 16 33.82 21.83 38.83
N ASN A 17 33.51 22.23 40.07
CA ASN A 17 32.19 21.98 40.65
C ASN A 17 31.09 22.70 39.87
N ARG A 18 31.30 23.97 39.52
CA ARG A 18 30.31 24.77 38.81
C ARG A 18 30.05 24.31 37.37
N VAL A 19 31.10 23.86 36.68
CA VAL A 19 30.98 23.24 35.35
C VAL A 19 30.13 21.97 35.44
N ASN A 20 30.37 21.14 36.45
CA ASN A 20 29.67 19.86 36.62
C ASN A 20 28.17 20.05 36.92
N ASP A 21 27.83 21.00 37.80
CA ASP A 21 26.44 21.29 38.15
C ASP A 21 25.64 21.85 36.96
N ASN A 22 26.23 22.77 36.19
CA ASN A 22 25.57 23.32 34.99
C ASN A 22 25.40 22.28 33.90
N LEU A 23 26.44 21.46 33.66
CA LEU A 23 26.36 20.36 32.69
C LEU A 23 25.26 19.37 33.07
N ARG A 24 25.15 19.02 34.36
CA ARG A 24 24.12 18.10 34.86
C ARG A 24 22.71 18.67 34.69
N ASN A 25 22.52 19.96 34.94
CA ASN A 25 21.23 20.63 34.79
C ASN A 25 20.78 20.68 33.32
N GLU A 26 21.67 20.95 32.37
CA GLU A 26 21.29 21.01 30.95
C GLU A 26 21.08 19.64 30.31
N ILE A 27 21.82 18.61 30.75
CA ILE A 27 21.54 17.24 30.35
C ILE A 27 20.21 16.75 30.93
N GLY A 28 19.86 17.18 32.14
CA GLY A 28 18.61 16.78 32.80
C GLY A 28 17.34 17.35 32.17
N LYS A 29 17.43 18.43 31.40
CA LYS A 29 16.29 19.08 30.72
C LYS A 29 16.01 18.53 29.31
N ARG A 30 16.94 17.76 28.74
CA ARG A 30 16.90 17.31 27.34
C ARG A 30 16.71 15.80 27.25
N THR A 31 16.17 15.33 26.14
CA THR A 31 16.04 13.90 25.90
C THR A 31 17.40 13.30 25.49
N LEU A 32 17.61 12.00 25.77
CA LEU A 32 18.86 11.30 25.44
C LEU A 32 19.20 11.39 23.94
N HIS A 33 18.16 11.45 23.09
CA HIS A 33 18.30 11.56 21.65
C HIS A 33 18.87 12.93 21.24
N GLU A 34 18.42 14.02 21.85
CA GLU A 34 18.92 15.38 21.58
C GLU A 34 20.40 15.56 21.95
N VAL A 35 20.82 14.93 23.06
CA VAL A 35 22.20 15.02 23.57
C VAL A 35 23.20 14.21 22.71
N VAL A 36 22.73 13.15 22.05
CA VAL A 36 23.58 12.21 21.30
C VAL A 36 23.52 12.42 19.79
N ALA A 37 22.38 12.85 19.23
CA ALA A 37 22.13 12.77 17.79
C ALA A 37 22.30 14.08 17.01
N GLY A 38 22.33 15.27 17.63
CA GLY A 38 22.42 16.49 16.82
C GLY A 38 22.74 17.82 17.52
N GLU A 39 22.42 17.99 18.80
CA GLU A 39 22.53 19.32 19.44
C GLU A 39 23.78 19.52 20.31
N ARG A 40 24.75 18.60 20.22
CA ARG A 40 25.94 18.63 21.07
C ARG A 40 26.72 19.94 20.92
N ASP A 41 26.99 20.37 19.69
CA ASP A 41 27.85 21.54 19.47
C ASP A 41 27.19 22.84 19.94
N MET A 42 25.89 22.99 19.67
CA MET A 42 25.08 24.11 20.16
C MET A 42 24.98 24.13 21.69
N MET A 43 24.80 22.97 22.31
CA MET A 43 24.77 22.83 23.77
C MET A 43 26.10 23.24 24.38
N MET A 44 27.22 22.77 23.82
CA MET A 44 28.55 23.05 24.34
C MET A 44 28.94 24.52 24.17
N SER A 45 28.51 25.15 23.07
CA SER A 45 28.65 26.60 22.87
C SER A 45 27.88 27.40 23.93
N ASN A 46 26.60 27.10 24.15
CA ASN A 46 25.78 27.76 25.16
C ASN A 46 26.33 27.57 26.57
N LEU A 47 26.78 26.35 26.90
CA LEU A 47 27.37 26.05 28.20
C LEU A 47 28.66 26.84 28.43
N THR A 48 29.50 26.95 27.40
CA THR A 48 30.75 27.73 27.46
C THR A 48 30.46 29.21 27.72
N SER A 49 29.48 29.80 27.05
CA SER A 49 29.09 31.21 27.28
C SER A 49 28.58 31.47 28.69
N ILE A 50 27.70 30.59 29.21
CA ILE A 50 27.15 30.72 30.58
C ILE A 50 28.25 30.60 31.63
N LEU A 51 29.19 29.68 31.43
CA LEU A 51 30.30 29.46 32.36
C LEU A 51 31.31 30.60 32.30
N ASP A 52 31.60 31.15 31.11
CA ASP A 52 32.53 32.26 30.93
C ASP A 52 32.01 33.55 31.59
N GLU A 53 30.73 33.88 31.42
CA GLU A 53 30.11 35.05 32.07
C GLU A 53 30.21 34.96 33.60
N ALA A 54 29.93 33.78 34.16
CA ALA A 54 30.04 33.55 35.60
C ALA A 54 31.50 33.58 36.10
N ALA A 55 32.44 33.02 35.34
CA ALA A 55 33.85 32.96 35.69
C ALA A 55 34.52 34.34 35.67
N ARG A 56 34.18 35.19 34.69
CA ARG A 56 34.67 36.57 34.62
C ARG A 56 34.18 37.40 35.80
N GLY A 57 32.90 37.28 36.18
CA GLY A 57 32.31 38.07 37.26
C GLY A 57 32.78 37.70 38.66
N GLN A 58 33.02 36.42 38.94
CA GLN A 58 33.32 35.93 40.29
C GLN A 58 34.80 35.63 40.53
N LEU A 59 35.52 35.18 39.49
CA LEU A 59 36.87 34.65 39.60
C LEU A 59 37.89 35.47 38.79
N GLY A 60 37.44 36.30 37.85
CA GLY A 60 38.31 37.08 36.96
C GLY A 60 39.06 36.22 35.94
N VAL A 61 38.51 35.06 35.57
CA VAL A 61 39.11 34.08 34.66
C VAL A 61 38.24 33.96 33.40
N GLU A 62 38.88 33.85 32.24
CA GLU A 62 38.23 33.62 30.94
C GLU A 62 38.23 32.12 30.59
N ILE A 63 37.08 31.63 30.12
CA ILE A 63 36.92 30.24 29.67
C ILE A 63 36.95 30.20 28.14
N ILE A 64 37.96 29.53 27.58
CA ILE A 64 38.16 29.44 26.13
C ILE A 64 37.29 28.35 25.50
N ASP A 65 37.21 27.17 26.13
CA ASP A 65 36.52 26.01 25.59
C ASP A 65 36.16 25.00 26.70
N VAL A 66 34.98 24.39 26.59
CA VAL A 66 34.52 23.31 27.47
C VAL A 66 34.23 22.11 26.60
N ARG A 67 34.77 20.93 26.95
CA ARG A 67 34.48 19.67 26.25
C ARG A 67 34.07 18.55 27.20
N VAL A 68 33.05 17.80 26.81
CA VAL A 68 32.63 16.58 27.51
C VAL A 68 33.51 15.43 27.05
N LYS A 69 34.27 14.84 28.00
CA LYS A 69 35.16 13.71 27.74
C LYS A 69 34.41 12.37 27.70
N ARG A 70 33.49 12.12 28.64
CA ARG A 70 32.68 10.91 28.72
C ARG A 70 31.38 11.19 29.49
N ILE A 71 30.28 10.61 29.03
CA ILE A 71 29.01 10.60 29.75
C ILE A 71 28.81 9.16 30.24
N ASP A 72 28.94 8.95 31.55
CA ASP A 72 28.64 7.66 32.16
C ASP A 72 27.25 7.69 32.76
N PHE A 73 26.42 6.74 32.35
CA PHE A 73 25.11 6.54 32.96
C PHE A 73 25.25 5.55 34.13
N PRO A 74 24.69 5.87 35.32
CA PRO A 74 24.56 4.89 36.39
C PRO A 74 23.80 3.66 35.88
N GLN A 75 24.26 2.45 36.19
CA GLN A 75 23.70 1.22 35.61
C GLN A 75 22.19 1.06 35.88
N GLU A 76 21.71 1.61 36.98
CA GLU A 76 20.32 1.53 37.47
C GLU A 76 19.30 2.17 36.52
N VAL A 77 19.66 3.24 35.80
CA VAL A 77 18.71 4.00 34.95
C VAL A 77 18.74 3.57 33.48
N ARG A 78 19.76 2.80 33.08
CA ARG A 78 19.93 2.36 31.69
C ARG A 78 18.81 1.42 31.26
N SER A 79 18.47 0.44 32.11
CA SER A 79 17.42 -0.56 31.79
C SER A 79 16.06 0.09 31.55
N ALA A 80 15.60 0.96 32.46
CA ALA A 80 14.29 1.60 32.37
C ALA A 80 14.13 2.46 31.10
N VAL A 81 15.19 3.14 30.66
CA VAL A 81 15.18 3.95 29.44
C VAL A 81 15.18 3.05 28.19
N PHE A 82 15.97 1.97 28.17
CA PHE A 82 15.95 0.99 27.07
C PHE A 82 14.60 0.27 26.96
N ASP A 83 13.97 -0.06 28.08
CA ASP A 83 12.67 -0.71 28.12
C ASP A 83 11.57 0.22 27.59
N ARG A 84 11.59 1.51 27.96
CA ARG A 84 10.67 2.52 27.37
C ARG A 84 10.88 2.65 25.87
N MET A 85 12.13 2.77 25.40
CA MET A 85 12.41 2.88 23.96
C MET A 85 11.95 1.65 23.18
N ARG A 86 12.11 0.44 23.73
CA ARG A 86 11.60 -0.78 23.12
C ARG A 86 10.08 -0.77 23.03
N ALA A 87 9.40 -0.37 24.11
CA ALA A 87 7.95 -0.24 24.13
C ALA A 87 7.42 0.78 23.11
N ASP A 88 8.09 1.93 23.00
CA ASP A 88 7.73 2.97 22.03
C ASP A 88 7.91 2.48 20.59
N ARG A 89 9.05 1.84 20.28
CA ARG A 89 9.29 1.24 18.95
C ARG A 89 8.32 0.12 18.62
N GLU A 90 7.98 -0.73 19.59
CA GLU A 90 6.96 -1.76 19.38
C GLU A 90 5.57 -1.17 19.14
N LYS A 91 5.23 -0.08 19.84
CA LYS A 91 3.96 0.63 19.64
C LYS A 91 3.88 1.23 18.24
N GLU A 92 4.93 1.91 17.81
CA GLU A 92 5.06 2.48 16.46
C GLU A 92 4.97 1.37 15.39
N ALA A 93 5.72 0.27 15.55
CA ALA A 93 5.66 -0.87 14.64
C ALA A 93 4.30 -1.57 14.62
N ARG A 94 3.56 -1.59 15.74
CA ARG A 94 2.18 -2.08 15.77
C ARG A 94 1.25 -1.14 15.00
N GLN A 95 1.39 0.16 15.20
CA GLN A 95 0.59 1.16 14.49
C GLN A 95 0.79 1.06 12.98
N TYR A 96 2.03 1.04 12.49
CA TYR A 96 2.29 0.91 11.05
C TYR A 96 1.78 -0.42 10.46
N ARG A 97 1.84 -1.51 11.22
CA ARG A 97 1.26 -2.79 10.77
C ARG A 97 -0.26 -2.73 10.69
N SER A 98 -0.92 -2.10 11.67
CA SER A 98 -2.38 -1.92 11.64
C SER A 98 -2.81 -1.04 10.48
N GLU A 99 -2.14 0.09 10.25
CA GLU A 99 -2.42 0.99 9.12
C GLU A 99 -2.18 0.28 7.78
N GLY A 100 -1.08 -0.49 7.66
CA GLY A 100 -0.79 -1.28 6.47
C GLY A 100 -1.84 -2.36 6.20
N LEU A 101 -2.35 -3.03 7.24
CA LEU A 101 -3.41 -4.01 7.11
C LEU A 101 -4.74 -3.38 6.70
N GLU A 102 -5.10 -2.24 7.30
CA GLU A 102 -6.32 -1.50 6.95
C GLU A 102 -6.31 -1.07 5.48
N LEU A 103 -5.20 -0.46 5.03
CA LEU A 103 -5.03 -0.05 3.64
C LEU A 103 -5.08 -1.24 2.68
N ALA A 104 -4.42 -2.35 3.02
CA ALA A 104 -4.44 -3.55 2.21
C ALA A 104 -5.85 -4.14 2.09
N GLU A 105 -6.61 -4.19 3.18
CA GLU A 105 -7.97 -4.71 3.17
C GLU A 105 -8.90 -3.82 2.36
N LYS A 106 -8.76 -2.50 2.47
CA LYS A 106 -9.51 -1.54 1.64
C LYS A 106 -9.22 -1.73 0.15
N ILE A 107 -7.94 -1.83 -0.23
CA ILE A 107 -7.55 -2.04 -1.63
C ILE A 107 -8.10 -3.36 -2.17
N ARG A 108 -8.07 -4.44 -1.39
CA ARG A 108 -8.65 -5.73 -1.79
C ARG A 108 -10.16 -5.63 -1.98
N ALA A 109 -10.86 -5.04 -1.03
CA ALA A 109 -12.31 -4.85 -1.13
C ALA A 109 -12.70 -3.96 -2.32
N ASP A 110 -11.89 -2.95 -2.64
CA ASP A 110 -12.08 -2.10 -3.81
C ASP A 110 -11.85 -2.89 -5.11
N ALA A 111 -10.77 -3.66 -5.19
CA ALA A 111 -10.45 -4.49 -6.35
C ALA A 111 -11.50 -5.59 -6.58
N ASP A 112 -11.99 -6.24 -5.53
CA ASP A 112 -13.04 -7.26 -5.64
C ASP A 112 -14.35 -6.66 -6.16
N ARG A 113 -14.70 -5.45 -5.70
CA ARG A 113 -15.87 -4.72 -6.21
C ARG A 113 -15.72 -4.37 -7.69
N GLU A 114 -14.58 -3.82 -8.07
CA GLU A 114 -14.29 -3.46 -9.46
C GLU A 114 -14.34 -4.69 -10.37
N LYS A 115 -13.77 -5.82 -9.93
CA LYS A 115 -13.85 -7.08 -10.66
C LYS A 115 -15.30 -7.48 -10.94
N VAL A 116 -16.16 -7.46 -9.92
CA VAL A 116 -17.58 -7.82 -10.07
C VAL A 116 -18.30 -6.88 -11.04
N VAL A 117 -18.02 -5.58 -10.96
CA VAL A 117 -18.59 -4.58 -11.88
C VAL A 117 -18.14 -4.84 -13.32
N ILE A 118 -16.85 -5.05 -13.54
CA ILE A 118 -16.28 -5.32 -14.87
C ILE A 118 -16.85 -6.63 -15.46
N GLU A 119 -16.93 -7.69 -14.66
CA GLU A 119 -17.52 -8.96 -15.10
C GLU A 119 -19.00 -8.78 -15.47
N ALA A 120 -19.76 -8.03 -14.67
CA ALA A 120 -21.16 -7.75 -14.94
C ALA A 120 -21.35 -6.88 -16.20
N GLU A 121 -20.52 -5.86 -16.40
CA GLU A 121 -20.54 -5.00 -17.58
C GLU A 121 -20.17 -5.78 -18.84
N ALA A 122 -19.11 -6.60 -18.78
CA ALA A 122 -18.69 -7.46 -19.88
C ALA A 122 -19.78 -8.47 -20.25
N TYR A 123 -20.43 -9.08 -19.25
CA TYR A 123 -21.54 -10.00 -19.50
C TYR A 123 -22.73 -9.29 -20.16
N ARG A 124 -23.10 -8.11 -19.65
CA ARG A 124 -24.17 -7.28 -20.22
C ARG A 124 -23.88 -6.92 -21.68
N GLU A 125 -22.67 -6.48 -21.99
CA GLU A 125 -22.25 -6.11 -23.35
C GLU A 125 -22.22 -7.33 -24.29
N ALA A 126 -21.76 -8.48 -23.80
CA ALA A 126 -21.77 -9.73 -24.55
C ALA A 126 -23.20 -10.17 -24.92
N GLU A 127 -24.13 -10.13 -23.96
CA GLU A 127 -25.53 -10.48 -24.21
C GLU A 127 -26.23 -9.47 -25.11
N GLN A 128 -25.93 -8.18 -24.97
CA GLN A 128 -26.41 -7.16 -25.88
C GLN A 128 -25.93 -7.42 -27.32
N THR A 129 -24.63 -7.67 -27.50
CA THR A 129 -24.03 -7.95 -28.81
C THR A 129 -24.61 -9.22 -29.43
N ARG A 130 -24.80 -10.27 -28.63
CA ARG A 130 -25.46 -11.51 -29.07
C ARG A 130 -26.90 -11.25 -29.49
N GLY A 131 -27.67 -10.53 -28.68
CA GLY A 131 -29.06 -10.16 -29.00
C GLY A 131 -29.19 -9.33 -30.27
N GLU A 132 -28.28 -8.38 -30.50
CA GLU A 132 -28.22 -7.62 -31.75
C GLU A 132 -27.87 -8.50 -32.96
N GLY A 133 -26.96 -9.46 -32.79
CA GLY A 133 -26.60 -10.45 -33.80
C GLY A 133 -27.79 -11.35 -34.16
N ASP A 134 -28.48 -11.87 -33.16
CA ASP A 134 -29.65 -12.72 -33.33
C ASP A 134 -30.81 -11.97 -33.99
N ALA A 135 -31.05 -10.71 -33.58
CA ALA A 135 -32.06 -9.85 -34.19
C ALA A 135 -31.74 -9.57 -35.68
N LYS A 136 -30.49 -9.21 -36.00
CA LYS A 136 -30.04 -9.03 -37.39
C LYS A 136 -30.18 -10.32 -38.20
N GLY A 137 -29.78 -11.45 -37.62
CA GLY A 137 -29.92 -12.78 -38.23
C GLY A 137 -31.38 -13.09 -38.53
N ALA A 138 -32.26 -12.99 -37.54
CA ALA A 138 -33.70 -13.23 -37.69
C ALA A 138 -34.33 -12.30 -38.74
N ALA A 139 -33.94 -11.02 -38.77
CA ALA A 139 -34.43 -10.07 -39.77
C ALA A 139 -34.01 -10.47 -41.20
N ILE A 140 -32.75 -10.88 -41.40
CA ILE A 140 -32.26 -11.37 -42.70
C ILE A 140 -33.00 -12.66 -43.11
N TYR A 141 -33.18 -13.59 -42.17
CA TYR A 141 -33.93 -14.83 -42.42
C TYR A 141 -35.38 -14.56 -42.82
N ALA A 142 -36.07 -13.66 -42.10
CA ALA A 142 -37.44 -13.26 -42.42
C ALA A 142 -37.52 -12.57 -43.80
N ALA A 143 -36.58 -11.68 -44.10
CA ALA A 143 -36.52 -11.02 -45.40
C ALA A 143 -36.27 -12.02 -46.55
N ALA A 144 -35.44 -13.04 -46.34
CA ALA A 144 -35.21 -14.10 -47.32
C ALA A 144 -36.46 -14.98 -47.51
N TYR A 145 -37.13 -15.37 -46.42
CA TYR A 145 -38.39 -16.14 -46.47
C TYR A 145 -39.49 -15.40 -47.24
N ASN A 146 -39.62 -14.09 -47.04
CA ASN A 146 -40.63 -13.27 -47.71
C ASN A 146 -40.36 -13.10 -49.23
N LYS A 147 -39.13 -13.32 -49.71
CA LYS A 147 -38.82 -13.24 -51.14
C LYS A 147 -39.26 -14.47 -51.91
N ASP A 148 -39.03 -15.67 -51.36
CA ASP A 148 -39.50 -16.94 -51.92
C ASP A 148 -39.51 -17.99 -50.81
N SER A 149 -40.72 -18.31 -50.33
CA SER A 149 -40.93 -19.23 -49.22
C SER A 149 -40.64 -20.70 -49.58
N GLU A 150 -40.88 -21.10 -50.83
CA GLU A 150 -40.68 -22.49 -51.27
C GLU A 150 -39.18 -22.77 -51.48
N PHE A 151 -38.48 -21.87 -52.16
CA PHE A 151 -37.04 -22.00 -52.38
C PHE A 151 -36.25 -21.97 -51.06
N TYR A 152 -36.65 -21.12 -50.11
CA TYR A 152 -36.02 -21.08 -48.79
C TYR A 152 -36.26 -22.36 -47.98
N ALA A 153 -37.48 -22.90 -47.98
CA ALA A 153 -37.80 -24.15 -47.29
C ALA A 153 -36.95 -25.32 -47.83
N PHE A 154 -36.76 -25.37 -49.14
CA PHE A 154 -35.90 -26.36 -49.80
C PHE A 154 -34.43 -26.24 -49.37
N ILE A 155 -33.81 -25.05 -49.48
CA ILE A 155 -32.40 -24.82 -49.11
C ILE A 155 -32.16 -25.08 -47.61
N ARG A 156 -33.10 -24.71 -46.75
CA ARG A 156 -32.99 -24.95 -45.30
C ARG A 156 -33.01 -26.45 -44.97
N ARG A 157 -33.84 -27.24 -45.65
CA ARG A 157 -33.87 -28.70 -45.50
C ARG A 157 -32.58 -29.34 -46.01
N LEU A 158 -32.04 -28.90 -47.15
CA LEU A 158 -30.75 -29.37 -47.65
C LEU A 158 -29.59 -29.12 -46.67
N LYS A 159 -29.55 -27.93 -46.03
CA LYS A 159 -28.58 -27.65 -44.96
C LYS A 159 -28.79 -28.55 -43.74
N ALA A 160 -30.03 -28.82 -43.36
CA ALA A 160 -30.35 -29.72 -42.26
C ALA A 160 -29.93 -31.17 -42.56
N TYR A 161 -30.09 -31.64 -43.80
CA TYR A 161 -29.54 -32.92 -44.25
C TYR A 161 -28.02 -32.95 -44.11
N GLN A 162 -27.33 -31.94 -44.65
CA GLN A 162 -25.87 -31.86 -44.56
C GLN A 162 -25.36 -31.90 -43.11
N ALA A 163 -26.02 -31.18 -42.20
CA ALA A 163 -25.67 -31.17 -40.79
C ALA A 163 -25.91 -32.54 -40.12
N SER A 164 -27.06 -33.17 -40.41
CA SER A 164 -27.45 -34.47 -39.83
C SER A 164 -26.62 -35.64 -40.36
N PHE A 165 -26.06 -35.53 -41.57
CA PHE A 165 -25.20 -36.54 -42.18
C PHE A 165 -23.69 -36.23 -42.03
N SER A 166 -23.32 -35.22 -41.22
CA SER A 166 -21.92 -34.80 -41.06
C SER A 166 -21.10 -35.71 -40.13
N SER A 167 -21.75 -36.57 -39.34
CA SER A 167 -21.10 -37.50 -38.42
C SER A 167 -21.28 -38.96 -38.92
N LYS A 168 -20.20 -39.76 -38.92
CA LYS A 168 -20.18 -41.14 -39.47
C LYS A 168 -20.95 -42.17 -38.64
N ASN A 169 -21.44 -41.82 -37.46
CA ASN A 169 -22.02 -42.75 -36.48
C ASN A 169 -23.50 -42.50 -36.16
N ASP A 170 -24.18 -41.57 -36.83
CA ASP A 170 -25.59 -41.27 -36.54
C ASP A 170 -26.53 -42.32 -37.16
N ILE A 171 -27.15 -43.15 -36.30
CA ILE A 171 -28.22 -44.07 -36.68
C ILE A 171 -29.51 -43.26 -36.76
N LEU A 172 -29.95 -42.95 -37.98
CA LEU A 172 -31.16 -42.18 -38.23
C LEU A 172 -32.38 -43.11 -38.30
N LEU A 173 -33.21 -43.13 -37.25
CA LEU A 173 -34.50 -43.83 -37.25
C LEU A 173 -35.57 -42.86 -37.72
N VAL A 174 -36.01 -42.97 -38.98
CA VAL A 174 -36.99 -42.05 -39.56
C VAL A 174 -38.12 -42.83 -40.22
N ASP A 175 -39.32 -42.32 -40.02
CA ASP A 175 -40.52 -42.77 -40.71
C ASP A 175 -40.45 -42.36 -42.21
N PRO A 176 -40.59 -43.29 -43.17
CA PRO A 176 -40.52 -43.02 -44.61
C PRO A 176 -41.50 -41.94 -45.11
N ASP A 177 -42.61 -41.72 -44.40
CA ASP A 177 -43.65 -40.74 -44.75
C ASP A 177 -43.44 -39.36 -44.08
N SER A 178 -42.31 -39.15 -43.40
CA SER A 178 -42.00 -37.86 -42.77
C SER A 178 -41.88 -36.73 -43.79
N ASP A 179 -42.45 -35.55 -43.47
CA ASP A 179 -42.29 -34.29 -44.22
C ASP A 179 -40.81 -33.91 -44.47
N PHE A 180 -39.92 -34.50 -43.68
CA PHE A 180 -38.48 -34.40 -43.83
C PHE A 180 -37.97 -34.93 -45.17
N PHE A 181 -38.58 -35.95 -45.81
CA PHE A 181 -38.10 -36.53 -47.08
C PHE A 181 -38.96 -36.20 -48.32
N ARG A 182 -39.97 -35.33 -48.19
CA ARG A 182 -40.94 -35.03 -49.26
C ARG A 182 -40.29 -34.69 -50.63
N TYR A 183 -39.20 -33.92 -50.63
CA TYR A 183 -38.50 -33.52 -51.86
C TYR A 183 -37.48 -34.55 -52.38
N LEU A 184 -37.09 -35.55 -51.56
CA LEU A 184 -36.23 -36.66 -51.99
C LEU A 184 -37.05 -37.81 -52.58
N ASN A 185 -38.27 -38.02 -52.07
CA ASN A 185 -39.17 -39.08 -52.53
C ASN A 185 -39.99 -38.69 -53.76
N ASN A 186 -40.09 -37.39 -54.11
CA ASN A 186 -40.86 -36.93 -55.26
C ASN A 186 -40.19 -35.73 -55.95
N ILE A 187 -39.80 -35.90 -57.22
CA ILE A 187 -39.08 -34.88 -58.02
C ILE A 187 -39.93 -33.63 -58.31
N ASP A 188 -41.26 -33.74 -58.27
CA ASP A 188 -42.19 -32.66 -58.60
C ASP A 188 -42.66 -31.82 -57.39
N GLY A 189 -42.21 -32.13 -56.18
CA GLY A 189 -42.31 -31.21 -55.02
C GLY A 189 -43.70 -30.62 -54.71
N LYS A 190 -44.79 -31.34 -55.00
CA LYS A 190 -46.16 -31.01 -54.55
C LYS A 190 -46.59 -31.89 -53.39
#